data_AF-A0A355X7I8-F1
#
_entry.id   AF-A0A355X7I8-F1
#
_cell.length_a   1.000
_cell.length_b   1.000
_cell.length_c   1.000
_cell.angle_alpha   90.00
_cell.angle_beta   90.00
_cell.angle_gamma   90.00
#
_symmetry.space_group_name_H-M   'P 1'
#
loop_
_entity.id
_entity.type
_entity.pdbx_description
1 polymer ?
#
loop_
_entity_poly.entity_id
_entity_poly.type
_entity_poly.pdbx_seq_one_letter_code
_entity_poly.pdbx_strand_id
1 'polypeptide(L)'
;IFAGALLGGVLGFLCWNWNPAKTFMGDTGSLFLGGMVVAMGYLCKCPLLLLPIGIVYVCETMSDIIQIGYFKITHGKRIFKMAPIHHHFEMCG
;
A
#
# COMPACT_ATOMS: atom_id res chain seq x y z
N ILE A 1 -1.48 18.89 -14.34
CA ILE A 1 -0.04 19.16 -14.11
C ILE A 1 0.48 18.41 -12.87
N PHE A 2 -0.05 18.67 -11.67
CA PHE A 2 0.42 18.02 -10.42
C PHE A 2 0.45 16.48 -10.47
N ALA A 3 -0.64 15.84 -10.88
CA ALA A 3 -0.70 14.37 -11.03
C ALA A 3 0.37 13.82 -12.00
N GLY A 4 0.64 14.56 -13.09
CA GLY A 4 1.69 14.19 -14.06
C GLY A 4 3.09 14.35 -13.48
N ALA A 5 3.33 15.38 -12.66
CA ALA A 5 4.59 15.55 -11.95
C ALA A 5 4.83 14.45 -10.90
N LEU A 6 3.79 14.07 -10.15
CA LEU A 6 3.83 12.92 -9.23
C LEU A 6 4.17 11.62 -9.97
N LEU A 7 3.48 11.35 -11.08
CA LEU A 7 3.74 10.18 -11.92
C LEU A 7 5.20 10.17 -12.41
N GLY A 8 5.70 11.31 -12.92
CA GLY A 8 7.09 11.44 -13.35
C GLY A 8 8.10 11.18 -12.22
N GLY A 9 7.83 11.70 -11.02
CA GLY A 9 8.66 11.46 -9.83
C GLY A 9 8.69 9.99 -9.41
N VAL A 10 7.53 9.32 -9.38
CA VAL A 10 7.43 7.89 -9.02
C VAL A 10 8.08 7.01 -10.09
N LEU A 11 7.91 7.32 -11.39
CA LEU A 11 8.59 6.59 -12.48
C LEU A 11 10.11 6.75 -12.42
N GLY A 12 10.60 7.97 -12.15
CA GLY A 12 12.03 8.20 -11.94
C GLY A 12 12.59 7.45 -10.74
N PHE A 13 11.84 7.41 -9.62
CA PHE A 13 12.18 6.63 -8.43
C PHE A 13 12.20 5.12 -8.71
N LEU A 14 11.24 4.60 -9.47
CA LEU A 14 11.13 3.18 -9.79
C LEU A 14 12.41 2.61 -10.43
N CYS A 15 13.08 3.39 -11.29
CA CYS A 15 14.35 2.99 -11.90
C CYS A 15 15.46 2.65 -10.88
N TRP A 16 15.38 3.20 -9.66
CA TRP A 16 16.33 2.96 -8.57
C TRP A 16 15.79 2.02 -7.49
N ASN A 17 14.48 1.84 -7.44
CA ASN A 17 13.79 1.02 -6.46
C ASN A 17 13.44 -0.39 -6.96
N TRP A 18 13.49 -0.63 -8.28
CA TRP A 18 13.25 -1.95 -8.86
C TRP A 18 14.25 -2.99 -8.31
N ASN A 19 13.78 -4.22 -8.08
CA ASN A 19 14.58 -5.29 -7.49
C ASN A 19 15.85 -5.59 -8.31
N PRO A 20 17.07 -5.55 -7.71
CA PRO A 20 17.40 -5.22 -6.31
C PRO A 20 17.43 -3.71 -6.02
N ALA A 21 16.66 -3.28 -5.01
CA ALA A 21 16.46 -1.87 -4.68
C ALA A 21 17.75 -1.20 -4.17
N LYS A 22 18.06 -0.02 -4.72
CA LYS A 22 19.20 0.82 -4.29
C LYS A 22 18.77 1.95 -3.36
N THR A 23 17.52 2.38 -3.47
CA THR A 23 16.90 3.41 -2.64
C THR A 23 15.54 2.94 -2.15
N PHE A 24 15.22 3.28 -0.90
CA PHE A 24 13.92 2.97 -0.29
C PHE A 24 13.08 4.24 -0.18
N MET A 25 11.77 4.10 -0.36
CA MET A 25 10.83 5.22 -0.33
C MET A 25 10.73 5.86 1.06
N GLY A 26 10.76 5.03 2.11
CA GLY A 26 10.61 5.44 3.50
C GLY A 26 9.23 6.05 3.82
N ASP A 27 9.09 6.50 5.07
CA ASP A 27 7.85 7.12 5.57
C ASP A 27 7.56 8.46 4.88
N THR A 28 8.61 9.22 4.55
CA THR A 28 8.49 10.51 3.86
C THR A 28 7.78 10.36 2.51
N GLY A 29 8.17 9.37 1.70
CA GLY A 29 7.57 9.15 0.39
C GLY A 29 6.19 8.48 0.49
N SER A 30 6.07 7.44 1.32
CA SER A 30 4.84 6.65 1.42
C SER A 30 3.65 7.43 1.98
N LEU A 31 3.84 8.19 3.07
CA LEU A 31 2.78 9.02 3.67
C LEU A 31 2.39 10.18 2.74
N PHE A 32 3.38 10.80 2.08
CA PHE A 32 3.11 11.84 1.09
C PHE A 32 2.27 11.32 -0.09
N LEU A 33 2.67 10.20 -0.70
CA LEU A 33 1.94 9.62 -1.83
C LEU A 33 0.53 9.16 -1.44
N GLY A 34 0.38 8.51 -0.28
CA GLY A 34 -0.94 8.12 0.24
C GLY A 34 -1.86 9.33 0.43
N GLY A 35 -1.35 10.40 1.05
CA GLY A 35 -2.09 11.65 1.21
C GLY A 35 -2.49 12.29 -0.13
N MET A 36 -1.57 12.31 -1.10
CA MET A 36 -1.85 12.89 -2.42
C MET A 36 -2.90 12.10 -3.21
N VAL A 37 -2.84 10.76 -3.18
CA VAL A 37 -3.84 9.91 -3.85
C VAL A 37 -5.24 10.16 -3.28
N VAL A 38 -5.37 10.21 -1.95
CA VAL A 38 -6.65 10.52 -1.29
C VAL A 38 -7.12 11.94 -1.63
N ALA A 39 -6.24 12.94 -1.51
CA ALA A 39 -6.57 14.33 -1.84
C ALA A 39 -7.08 14.46 -3.28
N MET A 40 -6.43 13.80 -4.25
CA MET A 40 -6.86 13.78 -5.64
C MET A 40 -8.23 13.12 -5.83
N GLY A 41 -8.52 12.02 -5.13
CA GLY A 41 -9.83 11.37 -5.18
C GLY A 41 -10.97 12.29 -4.71
N TYR A 42 -10.73 13.06 -3.64
CA TYR A 42 -11.68 14.05 -3.14
C TYR A 42 -11.81 15.27 -4.05
N LEU A 43 -10.71 15.77 -4.63
CA LEU A 43 -10.74 16.88 -5.60
C LEU A 43 -11.55 16.54 -6.86
N CYS A 44 -11.47 15.29 -7.32
CA CYS A 44 -12.30 14.77 -8.41
C CYS A 44 -13.77 14.55 -8.03
N LYS A 45 -14.15 14.79 -6.77
CA LYS A 45 -15.50 14.54 -6.20
C LYS A 45 -15.96 13.09 -6.34
N CYS A 46 -15.03 12.16 -6.52
CA CYS A 46 -15.29 10.73 -6.69
C CYS A 46 -14.44 9.89 -5.72
N PRO A 47 -14.56 10.09 -4.39
CA PRO A 47 -13.73 9.38 -3.41
C PRO A 47 -13.93 7.85 -3.46
N LEU A 48 -15.11 7.39 -3.87
CA LEU A 48 -15.42 5.96 -4.03
C LEU A 48 -14.52 5.26 -5.07
N LEU A 49 -13.94 6.00 -6.03
CA LEU A 49 -12.98 5.44 -6.98
C LEU A 49 -11.67 5.02 -6.32
N LEU A 50 -11.35 5.51 -5.12
CA LEU A 50 -10.16 5.10 -4.38
C LEU A 50 -10.21 3.62 -3.98
N LEU A 51 -11.40 3.02 -3.81
CA LEU A 51 -11.54 1.60 -3.47
C LEU A 51 -11.06 0.67 -4.61
N PRO A 52 -11.59 0.77 -5.85
CA PRO A 52 -11.10 -0.08 -6.94
C PRO A 52 -9.70 0.31 -7.42
N ILE A 53 -9.34 1.61 -7.43
CA ILE A 53 -8.02 2.06 -7.89
C ILE A 53 -6.92 1.71 -6.87
N GLY A 54 -7.20 1.89 -5.58
CA GLY A 54 -6.31 1.59 -4.47
C GLY A 54 -6.52 0.21 -3.87
N ILE A 55 -7.06 -0.74 -4.64
CA ILE A 55 -7.46 -2.06 -4.11
C ILE A 55 -6.31 -2.77 -3.40
N VAL A 56 -5.08 -2.62 -3.90
CA VAL A 56 -3.88 -3.18 -3.26
C VAL A 56 -3.64 -2.56 -1.87
N TYR A 57 -3.75 -1.23 -1.73
CA TYR A 57 -3.60 -0.54 -0.44
C TYR A 57 -4.67 -0.99 0.57
N VAL A 58 -5.91 -1.16 0.08
CA VAL A 58 -7.05 -1.61 0.86
C VAL A 58 -6.83 -3.06 1.32
N CYS A 59 -6.45 -3.97 0.43
CA CYS A 59 -6.18 -5.36 0.76
C CYS A 59 -5.03 -5.53 1.75
N GLU A 60 -3.93 -4.78 1.55
CA GLU A 60 -2.78 -4.78 2.46
C GLU A 60 -3.19 -4.37 3.88
N THR A 61 -3.86 -3.22 4.01
CA THR A 61 -4.32 -2.72 5.33
C THR A 61 -5.37 -3.65 5.95
N MET A 62 -6.30 -4.17 5.14
CA MET A 62 -7.34 -5.08 5.60
C MET A 62 -6.74 -6.41 6.09
N SER A 63 -5.70 -6.91 5.44
CA SER A 63 -5.01 -8.12 5.86
C SER A 63 -4.39 -7.98 7.25
N ASP A 64 -3.79 -6.83 7.57
CA ASP A 64 -3.25 -6.53 8.89
C ASP A 64 -4.36 -6.44 9.95
N ILE A 65 -5.46 -5.74 9.65
CA ILE A 65 -6.60 -5.61 10.58
C ILE A 65 -7.20 -6.98 10.88
N ILE A 66 -7.43 -7.80 9.84
CA ILE A 66 -7.96 -9.17 9.97
C ILE A 66 -6.98 -10.03 10.77
N GLN A 67 -5.68 -9.97 10.45
CA GLN A 67 -4.65 -10.74 11.14
C GLN A 67 -4.59 -10.40 12.64
N ILE A 68 -4.56 -9.11 12.99
CA ILE A 68 -4.53 -8.64 14.38
C ILE A 68 -5.82 -9.05 15.10
N GLY A 69 -6.98 -8.86 14.47
CA GLY A 69 -8.27 -9.26 15.03
C GLY A 69 -8.34 -10.76 15.30
N TYR A 70 -7.96 -11.58 14.32
CA TYR A 70 -7.95 -13.03 14.44
C TYR A 70 -6.96 -13.52 15.50
N PHE A 71 -5.76 -12.95 15.54
CA PHE A 71 -4.74 -13.30 16.55
C PHE A 71 -5.23 -13.05 17.97
N LYS A 72 -5.91 -11.92 18.19
CA LYS A 72 -6.51 -11.57 19.49
C LYS A 72 -7.67 -12.50 19.86
N ILE A 73 -8.59 -12.78 18.93
CA ILE A 73 -9.77 -13.64 19.18
C ILE A 73 -9.37 -15.09 19.44
N THR A 74 -8.35 -15.58 18.74
CA THR A 74 -7.93 -16.99 18.83
C THR A 74 -6.79 -17.23 19.83
N HIS A 75 -6.39 -16.20 20.58
CA HIS A 75 -5.28 -16.24 21.52
C HIS A 75 -3.97 -16.80 20.93
N GLY A 76 -3.66 -16.41 19.69
CA GLY A 76 -2.36 -16.68 19.09
C GLY A 76 -2.35 -17.39 17.74
N LYS A 77 -3.50 -17.75 17.17
CA LYS A 77 -3.53 -18.32 15.81
C LYS A 77 -3.43 -17.21 14.76
N ARG A 78 -2.82 -17.54 13.63
CA ARG A 78 -2.65 -16.64 12.47
C ARG A 78 -3.51 -17.14 11.31
N ILE A 79 -4.18 -16.24 10.62
CA ILE A 79 -5.01 -16.58 9.44
C ILE A 79 -4.16 -16.52 8.17
N PHE A 80 -3.37 -15.46 8.00
CA PHE A 80 -2.31 -15.38 7.00
C PHE A 80 -0.99 -15.85 7.61
N LYS A 81 -0.12 -16.43 6.79
CA LYS A 81 1.21 -16.85 7.25
C LYS A 81 1.99 -15.66 7.86
N MET A 82 1.89 -14.49 7.23
CA MET A 82 2.37 -13.20 7.72
C MET A 82 1.46 -12.09 7.18
N ALA A 83 1.31 -11.00 7.92
CA ALA A 83 0.67 -9.79 7.43
C ALA A 83 1.74 -8.67 7.40
N PRO A 84 1.68 -7.73 6.44
CA PRO A 84 0.65 -7.58 5.39
C PRO A 84 0.68 -8.70 4.32
N ILE A 85 -0.36 -8.75 3.47
CA ILE A 85 -0.62 -9.89 2.57
C ILE A 85 0.50 -10.18 1.56
N HIS A 86 1.30 -9.20 1.15
CA HIS A 86 2.47 -9.47 0.30
C HIS A 86 3.46 -10.43 0.95
N HIS A 87 3.72 -10.33 2.26
CA HIS A 87 4.58 -11.29 2.97
C HIS A 87 3.92 -12.67 3.08
N HIS A 88 2.59 -12.75 3.13
CA HIS A 88 1.91 -14.04 3.04
C HIS A 88 2.26 -14.76 1.74
N PHE A 89 2.23 -14.03 0.61
CA PHE A 89 2.58 -14.58 -0.69
C PHE A 89 4.07 -14.93 -0.78
N GLU A 90 4.97 -14.08 -0.28
CA GLU A 90 6.42 -14.36 -0.23
C GLU A 90 6.74 -15.66 0.53
N MET A 91 5.99 -15.97 1.60
CA MET A 91 6.15 -17.23 2.34
C MET A 91 5.40 -18.42 1.73
N CYS A 92 4.70 -18.22 0.61
CA CYS A 92 4.08 -19.30 -0.17
C CYS A 92 4.98 -19.82 -1.30
N GLY A 93 6.09 -19.13 -1.59
CA GLY A 93 6.98 -19.41 -2.72
C GLY A 93 6.85 -18.33 -3.79
#